data_AF-A0A7V9G804-F1
#
_entry.id   AF-A0A7V9G804-F1
#
_cell.length_a   1.000
_cell.length_b   1.000
_cell.length_c   1.000
_cell.angle_alpha   90.00
_cell.angle_beta   90.00
_cell.angle_gamma   90.00
#
_symmetry.space_group_name_H-M   'P 1'
#
loop_
_entity.id
_entity.type
_entity.pdbx_description
1 polymer ?
#
loop_
_entity_poly.entity_id
_entity_poly.type
_entity_poly.pdbx_seq_one_letter_code
_entity_poly.pdbx_strand_id
1 'polypeptide(L)'
;MRGSDASQTLLFNFVTIEERVPAKHPIRALRTAAAAVLSELRSRIDQAYDRRGRTAIPAEQVLRALVIWSFYDVPSERQLLEALEYNLLFRWFVGLELGDEVWSREAFRRNRRRLHDCGVVAEFLARLCARSRGRLLANPHFHVNRTLIDEWSGQQSIDV
;
A
#
# COMPACT_ATOMS: atom_id res chain seq x y z
N MET A 1 38.94 9.04 -10.97
CA MET A 1 38.56 8.10 -12.05
C MET A 1 37.10 8.33 -12.40
N ARG A 2 36.80 8.68 -13.66
CA ARG A 2 35.43 8.82 -14.16
C ARG A 2 34.99 7.45 -14.66
N GLY A 3 33.92 6.88 -14.10
CA GLY A 3 33.38 5.59 -14.55
C GLY A 3 32.89 5.68 -15.99
N SER A 4 33.00 4.59 -16.74
CA SER A 4 32.50 4.51 -18.13
C SER A 4 30.98 4.56 -18.15
N ASP A 5 30.41 5.47 -18.94
CA ASP A 5 28.98 5.59 -19.24
C ASP A 5 28.57 4.52 -20.27
N ALA A 6 28.85 3.26 -19.96
CA ALA A 6 28.55 2.15 -20.84
C ALA A 6 27.06 1.82 -20.75
N SER A 7 26.33 2.08 -21.84
CA SER A 7 24.95 1.67 -22.03
C SER A 7 24.79 0.17 -21.78
N GLN A 8 23.84 -0.17 -20.90
CA GLN A 8 23.62 -1.53 -20.40
C GLN A 8 23.44 -2.54 -21.55
N THR A 9 24.41 -3.44 -21.70
CA THR A 9 24.43 -4.50 -22.74
C THR A 9 24.17 -5.87 -22.10
N LEU A 10 23.07 -6.01 -21.34
CA LEU A 10 22.65 -7.31 -20.81
C LEU A 10 21.34 -7.71 -21.48
N LEU A 11 21.37 -8.80 -22.25
CA LEU A 11 20.22 -9.33 -22.98
C LEU A 11 19.10 -9.83 -22.03
N PHE A 12 19.47 -10.37 -20.87
CA PHE A 12 18.55 -10.79 -19.81
C PHE A 12 19.17 -10.52 -18.44
N ASN A 13 18.39 -9.93 -17.53
CA ASN A 13 18.75 -9.77 -16.12
C ASN A 13 17.54 -10.15 -15.27
N PHE A 14 17.66 -11.24 -14.51
CA PHE A 14 16.60 -11.71 -13.62
C PHE A 14 16.83 -11.10 -12.24
N VAL A 15 16.20 -9.96 -11.98
CA VAL A 15 16.18 -9.34 -10.65
C VAL A 15 14.75 -9.23 -10.18
N THR A 16 14.49 -9.73 -8.99
CA THR A 16 13.16 -9.67 -8.37
C THR A 16 12.88 -8.28 -7.82
N ILE A 17 11.61 -7.92 -7.64
CA ILE A 17 11.25 -6.67 -6.97
C ILE A 17 11.75 -6.67 -5.51
N GLU A 18 11.75 -7.83 -4.86
CA GLU A 18 12.26 -8.02 -3.50
C GLU A 18 13.72 -7.54 -3.36
N GLU A 19 14.58 -7.87 -4.33
CA GLU A 19 15.99 -7.47 -4.35
C GLU A 19 16.18 -5.97 -4.61
N ARG A 20 15.19 -5.30 -5.21
CA ARG A 20 15.25 -3.85 -5.48
C ARG A 20 14.87 -2.99 -4.29
N VAL A 21 14.16 -3.54 -3.31
CA VAL A 21 13.81 -2.81 -2.08
C VAL A 21 14.92 -2.99 -1.04
N PRO A 22 15.61 -1.91 -0.62
CA PRO A 22 16.73 -2.03 0.32
C PRO A 22 16.32 -2.73 1.61
N ALA A 23 17.16 -3.65 2.11
CA ALA A 23 16.86 -4.43 3.31
C ALA A 23 16.61 -3.57 4.56
N LYS A 24 17.24 -2.40 4.64
CA LYS A 24 17.09 -1.44 5.75
C LYS A 24 16.00 -0.38 5.51
N HIS A 25 15.24 -0.47 4.41
CA HIS A 25 14.20 0.51 4.10
C HIS A 25 13.03 0.38 5.10
N PRO A 26 12.56 1.48 5.73
CA PRO A 26 11.55 1.43 6.79
C PRO A 26 10.19 0.89 6.31
N ILE A 27 9.89 1.01 5.02
CA ILE A 27 8.67 0.44 4.42
C ILE A 27 8.55 -1.08 4.64
N ARG A 28 9.67 -1.79 4.86
CA ARG A 28 9.66 -3.22 5.18
C ARG A 28 9.01 -3.48 6.54
N ALA A 29 9.39 -2.70 7.55
CA ALA A 29 8.77 -2.78 8.88
C ALA A 29 7.28 -2.40 8.82
N LEU A 30 6.92 -1.38 8.02
CA LEU A 30 5.53 -1.02 7.78
C LEU A 30 4.76 -2.16 7.10
N ARG A 31 5.37 -2.87 6.13
CA ARG A 31 4.75 -4.02 5.46
C ARG A 31 4.50 -5.16 6.43
N THR A 32 5.45 -5.45 7.31
CA THR A 32 5.29 -6.46 8.37
C THR A 32 4.16 -6.08 9.33
N ALA A 33 4.07 -4.81 9.73
CA ALA A 33 2.97 -4.33 10.57
C ALA A 33 1.62 -4.46 9.85
N ALA A 34 1.54 -4.05 8.59
CA ALA A 34 0.33 -4.20 7.77
C ALA A 34 -0.07 -5.67 7.61
N ALA A 35 0.87 -6.58 7.35
CA ALA A 35 0.59 -8.01 7.24
C ALA A 35 0.00 -8.60 8.53
N ALA A 36 0.52 -8.20 9.69
CA ALA A 36 -0.03 -8.62 10.97
C ALA A 36 -1.48 -8.13 11.16
N VAL A 37 -1.76 -6.86 10.87
CA VAL A 37 -3.13 -6.31 10.97
C VAL A 37 -4.08 -6.98 9.96
N LEU A 38 -3.64 -7.22 8.73
CA LEU A 38 -4.45 -7.95 7.73
C LEU A 38 -4.79 -9.36 8.20
N SER A 39 -3.83 -10.07 8.81
CA SER A 39 -4.07 -11.39 9.38
C SER A 39 -5.10 -11.36 10.52
N GLU A 40 -5.05 -10.35 11.38
CA GLU A 40 -6.01 -10.17 12.48
C GLU A 40 -7.42 -9.82 11.95
N LEU A 41 -7.52 -9.09 10.84
CA LEU A 41 -8.79 -8.67 10.24
C LEU A 41 -9.34 -9.64 9.19
N ARG A 42 -8.71 -10.80 8.98
CA ARG A 42 -9.07 -11.73 7.90
C ARG A 42 -10.56 -12.07 7.86
N SER A 43 -11.17 -12.39 9.00
CA SER A 43 -12.60 -12.72 9.06
C SER A 43 -13.52 -11.54 8.69
N ARG A 44 -13.15 -10.31 9.08
CA ARG A 44 -13.86 -9.08 8.71
C ARG A 44 -13.72 -8.78 7.23
N ILE A 45 -12.51 -8.95 6.69
CA ILE A 45 -12.22 -8.80 5.26
C ILE A 45 -13.06 -9.80 4.45
N ASP A 46 -13.06 -11.08 4.84
CA ASP A 46 -13.83 -12.13 4.19
C ASP A 46 -15.32 -11.78 4.17
N GLN A 47 -15.89 -11.35 5.30
CA GLN A 47 -17.30 -10.92 5.39
C GLN A 47 -17.60 -9.71 4.50
N ALA A 48 -16.68 -8.74 4.43
CA ALA A 48 -16.82 -7.59 3.56
C ALA A 48 -16.73 -7.97 2.08
N TYR A 49 -15.96 -9.01 1.72
CA TYR A 49 -15.69 -9.46 0.35
C TYR A 49 -16.64 -10.55 -0.17
N ASP A 50 -17.34 -11.27 0.70
CA ASP A 50 -18.28 -12.31 0.29
C ASP A 50 -19.65 -11.76 -0.13
N ARG A 51 -20.34 -12.50 -1.02
CA ARG A 51 -21.67 -12.26 -1.68
C ARG A 51 -21.69 -11.74 -3.13
N ARG A 52 -21.21 -12.55 -4.09
CA ARG A 52 -21.65 -12.60 -5.51
C ARG A 52 -20.84 -11.84 -6.58
N GLY A 53 -19.51 -11.91 -6.55
CA GLY A 53 -18.71 -11.59 -7.75
C GLY A 53 -17.23 -11.86 -7.55
N ARG A 54 -16.53 -12.26 -8.62
CA ARG A 54 -15.07 -12.19 -8.67
C ARG A 54 -14.67 -10.72 -8.47
N THR A 55 -14.30 -10.33 -7.26
CA THR A 55 -13.62 -9.05 -7.03
C THR A 55 -12.28 -9.11 -7.74
N ALA A 56 -12.06 -8.22 -8.70
CA ALA A 56 -10.85 -8.19 -9.52
C ALA A 56 -9.57 -7.84 -8.74
N ILE A 57 -9.71 -7.28 -7.53
CA ILE A 57 -8.59 -6.82 -6.70
C ILE A 57 -8.71 -7.48 -5.31
N PRO A 58 -7.67 -8.16 -4.79
CA PRO A 58 -7.62 -8.63 -3.41
C PRO A 58 -7.77 -7.47 -2.41
N ALA A 59 -8.54 -7.68 -1.35
CA ALA A 59 -8.78 -6.68 -0.31
C ALA A 59 -7.48 -6.17 0.32
N GLU A 60 -6.53 -7.07 0.52
CA GLU A 60 -5.22 -6.81 1.08
C GLU A 60 -4.40 -5.86 0.20
N GLN A 61 -4.53 -5.96 -1.13
CA GLN A 61 -3.86 -5.05 -2.06
C GLN A 61 -4.48 -3.66 -1.99
N VAL A 62 -5.82 -3.56 -1.91
CA VAL A 62 -6.51 -2.28 -1.75
C VAL A 62 -6.10 -1.60 -0.43
N LEU A 63 -6.14 -2.32 0.69
CA LEU A 63 -5.76 -1.79 2.00
C LEU A 63 -4.29 -1.34 2.02
N ARG A 64 -3.36 -2.10 1.43
CA ARG A 64 -1.96 -1.69 1.32
C ARG A 64 -1.77 -0.48 0.41
N ALA A 65 -2.55 -0.35 -0.66
CA ALA A 65 -2.52 0.83 -1.51
C ALA A 65 -3.02 2.09 -0.78
N LEU A 66 -3.98 1.95 0.15
CA LEU A 66 -4.39 3.05 1.02
C LEU A 66 -3.25 3.50 1.94
N VAL A 67 -2.45 2.56 2.47
CA VAL A 67 -1.25 2.91 3.25
C VAL A 67 -0.26 3.70 2.41
N ILE A 68 0.00 3.29 1.16
CA ILE A 68 0.88 4.07 0.27
C ILE A 68 0.31 5.48 0.08
N TRP A 69 -0.99 5.58 -0.20
CA TRP A 69 -1.63 6.86 -0.43
C TRP A 69 -1.52 7.79 0.80
N SER A 70 -1.81 7.31 2.01
CA SER A 70 -1.72 8.15 3.21
C SER A 70 -0.32 8.35 3.76
N PHE A 71 0.58 7.36 3.71
CA PHE A 71 1.89 7.43 4.37
C PHE A 71 2.99 8.03 3.47
N TYR A 72 2.70 8.17 2.18
CA TYR A 72 3.56 8.89 1.22
C TYR A 72 2.89 10.17 0.69
N ASP A 73 1.80 10.61 1.32
CA ASP A 73 1.04 11.81 0.95
C ASP A 73 0.77 11.92 -0.56
N VAL A 74 0.27 10.82 -1.15
CA VAL A 74 -0.02 10.81 -2.59
C VAL A 74 -1.23 11.73 -2.84
N PRO A 75 -1.19 12.71 -3.76
CA PRO A 75 -2.21 13.75 -3.77
C PRO A 75 -3.58 13.29 -4.31
N SER A 76 -3.64 12.17 -5.03
CA SER A 76 -4.90 11.67 -5.59
C SER A 76 -4.87 10.19 -5.90
N GLU A 77 -6.05 9.57 -5.97
CA GLU A 77 -6.21 8.19 -6.41
C GLU A 77 -5.65 7.95 -7.82
N ARG A 78 -5.77 8.95 -8.71
CA ARG A 78 -5.20 8.87 -10.06
C ARG A 78 -3.68 8.75 -9.99
N GLN A 79 -3.04 9.59 -9.19
CA GLN A 79 -1.59 9.55 -9.00
C GLN A 79 -1.12 8.32 -8.23
N LEU A 80 -1.93 7.76 -7.32
CA LEU A 80 -1.64 6.48 -6.68
C LEU A 80 -1.52 5.38 -7.73
N LEU A 81 -2.54 5.23 -8.60
CA LEU A 81 -2.53 4.21 -9.63
C LEU A 81 -1.40 4.43 -10.64
N GLU A 82 -1.17 5.69 -11.04
CA GLU A 82 -0.04 6.07 -11.90
C GLU A 82 1.30 5.69 -11.25
N ALA A 83 1.48 5.96 -9.96
CA ALA A 83 2.69 5.59 -9.23
C ALA A 83 2.87 4.07 -9.13
N LEU A 84 1.79 3.28 -9.07
CA LEU A 84 1.90 1.82 -9.11
C LEU A 84 2.36 1.29 -10.48
N GLU A 85 2.25 2.06 -11.57
CA GLU A 85 2.76 1.64 -12.88
C GLU A 85 4.29 1.59 -12.92
N TYR A 86 4.97 2.52 -12.24
CA TYR A 86 6.42 2.68 -12.38
C TYR A 86 7.22 2.59 -11.07
N ASN A 87 6.58 2.75 -9.91
CA ASN A 87 7.29 2.75 -8.64
C ASN A 87 7.41 1.33 -8.06
N LEU A 88 8.57 0.72 -8.27
CA LEU A 88 8.89 -0.62 -7.76
C LEU A 88 8.70 -0.77 -6.25
N LEU A 89 8.99 0.27 -5.46
CA LEU A 89 8.83 0.24 -4.00
C LEU A 89 7.36 0.13 -3.61
N PHE A 90 6.49 0.85 -4.32
CA PHE A 90 5.05 0.84 -4.06
C PHE A 90 4.42 -0.45 -4.55
N ARG A 91 4.79 -0.93 -5.74
CA ARG A 91 4.39 -2.25 -6.24
C ARG A 91 4.77 -3.35 -5.28
N TRP A 92 6.01 -3.34 -4.81
CA TRP A 92 6.50 -4.26 -3.80
C TRP A 92 5.57 -4.26 -2.59
N PHE A 93 5.37 -3.11 -1.96
CA PHE A 93 4.56 -2.99 -0.76
C PHE A 93 3.14 -3.48 -0.95
N VAL A 94 2.48 -3.03 -2.03
CA VAL A 94 1.13 -3.42 -2.42
C VAL A 94 1.03 -4.90 -2.78
N GLY A 95 2.13 -5.54 -3.15
CA GLY A 95 2.19 -6.95 -3.56
C GLY A 95 1.72 -7.15 -5.00
N LEU A 96 2.12 -6.23 -5.88
CA LEU A 96 2.06 -6.39 -7.34
C LEU A 96 3.43 -6.89 -7.81
N GLU A 97 3.43 -7.90 -8.66
CA GLU A 97 4.62 -8.38 -9.38
C GLU A 97 5.07 -7.36 -10.44
N LEU A 98 6.21 -7.55 -11.10
CA LEU A 98 6.66 -6.57 -12.10
C LEU A 98 5.76 -6.57 -13.35
N GLY A 99 5.24 -7.74 -13.72
CA GLY A 99 4.42 -7.91 -14.92
C GLY A 99 2.91 -7.71 -14.71
N ASP A 100 2.45 -7.50 -13.47
CA ASP A 100 1.02 -7.33 -13.21
C ASP A 100 0.50 -6.01 -13.79
N GLU A 101 -0.68 -6.02 -14.41
CA GLU A 101 -1.36 -4.76 -14.77
C GLU A 101 -1.90 -4.07 -13.52
N VAL A 102 -1.76 -2.74 -13.44
CA VAL A 102 -2.42 -1.96 -12.38
C VAL A 102 -3.93 -1.94 -12.66
N TRP A 103 -4.71 -2.04 -11.59
CA TRP A 103 -6.16 -2.10 -11.70
C TRP A 103 -6.77 -0.80 -12.23
N SER A 104 -7.90 -0.90 -12.92
CA SER A 104 -8.64 0.28 -13.36
C SER A 104 -9.09 1.13 -12.17
N ARG A 105 -9.14 2.45 -12.37
CA ARG A 105 -9.58 3.41 -11.34
C ARG A 105 -10.97 3.10 -10.81
N GLU A 106 -11.89 2.67 -11.67
CA GLU A 106 -13.24 2.29 -11.26
C GLU A 106 -13.26 1.06 -10.37
N ALA A 107 -12.46 0.04 -10.71
CA ALA A 107 -12.32 -1.16 -9.89
C ALA A 107 -11.72 -0.81 -8.52
N PHE A 108 -10.68 0.02 -8.47
CA PHE A 108 -10.08 0.45 -7.21
C PHE A 108 -11.09 1.24 -6.35
N ARG A 109 -11.77 2.25 -6.92
CA ARG A 109 -12.82 3.03 -6.24
C ARG A 109 -13.90 2.17 -5.62
N ARG A 110 -14.42 1.22 -6.40
CA ARG A 110 -15.52 0.35 -5.98
C ARG A 110 -15.11 -0.54 -4.81
N ASN A 111 -13.93 -1.18 -4.89
CA ASN A 111 -13.44 -2.05 -3.81
C ASN A 111 -13.06 -1.24 -2.56
N ARG A 112 -12.48 -0.05 -2.72
CA ARG A 112 -12.18 0.87 -1.61
C ARG A 112 -13.45 1.30 -0.89
N ARG A 113 -14.48 1.76 -1.63
CA ARG A 113 -15.78 2.13 -1.04
C ARG A 113 -16.39 0.98 -0.28
N ARG A 114 -16.42 -0.22 -0.87
CA ARG A 114 -16.91 -1.44 -0.20
C ARG A 114 -16.22 -1.69 1.14
N LEU A 115 -14.88 -1.64 1.19
CA LEU A 115 -14.12 -1.83 2.43
C LEU A 115 -14.39 -0.73 3.45
N HIS A 116 -14.54 0.51 2.98
CA HIS A 116 -14.83 1.66 3.81
C HIS A 116 -16.23 1.54 4.44
N ASP A 117 -17.25 1.22 3.63
CA ASP A 117 -18.64 1.09 4.07
C ASP A 117 -18.84 -0.07 5.06
N CYS A 118 -18.00 -1.10 4.99
CA CYS A 118 -17.95 -2.19 5.98
C CYS A 118 -17.13 -1.86 7.23
N GLY A 119 -16.56 -0.65 7.35
CA GLY A 119 -15.73 -0.22 8.47
C GLY A 119 -14.32 -0.83 8.52
N VAL A 120 -13.95 -1.66 7.54
CA VAL A 120 -12.66 -2.38 7.52
C VAL A 120 -11.50 -1.40 7.34
N VAL A 121 -11.66 -0.35 6.53
CA VAL A 121 -10.61 0.66 6.31
C VAL A 121 -10.25 1.38 7.61
N ALA A 122 -11.25 1.88 8.34
CA ALA A 122 -11.05 2.60 9.59
C ALA A 122 -10.35 1.72 10.63
N GLU A 123 -10.81 0.48 10.81
CA GLU A 123 -10.23 -0.46 11.76
C GLU A 123 -8.79 -0.85 11.38
N PHE A 124 -8.53 -1.10 10.09
CA PHE A 124 -7.20 -1.42 9.58
C PHE A 124 -6.20 -0.28 9.84
N LEU A 125 -6.55 0.96 9.49
CA LEU A 125 -5.67 2.11 9.67
C LEU A 125 -5.42 2.42 11.15
N ALA A 126 -6.44 2.31 12.00
CA ALA A 126 -6.31 2.54 13.43
C ALA A 126 -5.30 1.55 14.06
N ARG A 127 -5.45 0.25 13.75
CA ARG A 127 -4.52 -0.79 14.24
C ARG A 127 -3.11 -0.63 13.66
N LEU A 128 -3.00 -0.29 12.38
CA LEU A 128 -1.71 -0.08 11.72
C LEU A 128 -0.96 1.11 12.32
N CYS A 129 -1.63 2.25 12.51
CA CYS A 129 -1.03 3.43 13.14
C CYS A 129 -0.61 3.11 14.56
N ALA A 130 -1.49 2.51 15.38
CA ALA A 130 -1.15 2.08 16.73
C ALA A 130 0.10 1.20 16.81
N ARG A 131 0.28 0.29 15.84
CA ARG A 131 1.45 -0.61 15.76
C ARG A 131 2.70 0.05 15.19
N SER A 132 2.56 1.11 14.40
CA SER A 132 3.65 1.77 13.68
C SER A 132 4.13 3.07 14.33
N ARG A 133 3.48 3.51 15.42
CA ARG A 133 3.84 4.72 16.18
C ARG A 133 5.31 4.82 16.57
N GLY A 134 5.71 6.05 16.90
CA GLY A 134 7.06 6.36 17.36
C GLY A 134 8.06 6.42 16.22
N ARG A 135 9.22 5.74 16.37
CA ARG A 135 10.36 5.89 15.44
C ARG A 135 10.05 5.46 14.00
N LEU A 136 9.07 4.59 13.78
CA LEU A 136 8.74 4.13 12.43
C LEU A 136 7.98 5.22 11.67
N LEU A 137 6.89 5.77 12.22
CA LEU A 137 6.14 6.87 11.60
C LEU A 137 6.91 8.21 11.60
N ALA A 138 7.82 8.43 12.55
CA ALA A 138 8.72 9.58 12.55
C ALA A 138 9.87 9.48 11.54
N ASN A 139 9.93 8.40 10.73
CA ASN A 139 10.99 8.22 9.76
C ASN A 139 10.82 9.20 8.57
N PRO A 140 11.87 9.91 8.13
CA PRO A 140 11.80 10.87 7.01
C PRO A 140 11.33 10.30 5.67
N HIS A 141 11.36 8.97 5.50
CA HIS A 141 10.82 8.32 4.32
C HIS A 141 9.29 8.36 4.23
N PHE A 142 8.59 8.68 5.32
CA PHE A 142 7.13 8.77 5.35
C PHE A 142 6.67 10.22 5.52
N HIS A 143 5.60 10.54 4.80
CA HIS A 143 4.86 11.80 4.89
C HIS A 143 3.42 11.42 5.17
N VAL A 144 3.04 11.39 6.45
CA VAL A 144 1.73 10.89 6.83
C VAL A 144 0.68 11.99 6.68
N ASN A 145 -0.21 11.80 5.70
CA ASN A 145 -1.37 12.64 5.50
C ASN A 145 -2.45 12.30 6.53
N ARG A 146 -2.46 13.05 7.63
CA ARG A 146 -3.42 12.88 8.72
C ARG A 146 -4.86 13.16 8.27
N THR A 147 -5.07 14.17 7.43
CA THR A 147 -6.40 14.50 6.90
C THR A 147 -7.02 13.32 6.18
N LEU A 148 -6.25 12.65 5.32
CA LEU A 148 -6.72 11.49 4.56
C LEU A 148 -7.01 10.29 5.47
N ILE A 149 -6.21 10.09 6.53
CA ILE A 149 -6.46 9.05 7.53
C ILE A 149 -7.75 9.33 8.30
N ASP A 150 -7.95 10.58 8.74
CA ASP A 150 -9.14 11.00 9.48
C ASP A 150 -10.41 10.97 8.60
N GLU A 151 -10.29 11.26 7.30
CA GLU A 151 -11.37 11.08 6.34
C GLU A 151 -11.80 9.61 6.24
N TRP A 152 -10.83 8.68 6.18
CA TRP A 152 -11.11 7.25 6.06
C TRP A 152 -11.54 6.58 7.36
N SER A 153 -11.27 7.20 8.50
CA SER A 153 -11.76 6.76 9.80
C SER A 153 -13.16 7.26 10.13
N GLY A 154 -13.80 8.02 9.22
CA GLY A 154 -15.10 8.63 9.48
C GLY A 154 -15.03 9.76 10.50
N GLN A 155 -13.96 10.56 10.48
CA GLN A 155 -13.68 11.68 11.40
C GLN A 155 -13.38 11.27 12.85
N GLN A 156 -13.14 9.99 13.11
CA GLN A 156 -12.52 9.56 14.37
C GLN A 156 -11.03 9.80 14.29
N SER A 157 -10.51 10.77 15.06
CA SER A 157 -9.09 11.07 15.08
C SER A 157 -8.26 9.81 15.38
N ILE A 158 -7.44 9.38 14.43
CA ILE A 158 -6.49 8.30 14.65
C ILE A 158 -5.17 8.94 15.10
N ASP A 159 -4.65 8.52 16.25
CA ASP A 159 -3.31 8.96 16.65
C ASP A 159 -2.26 8.25 15.79
N VAL A 160 -1.49 9.05 15.05
CA VAL A 160 -0.40 8.67 14.15
C VAL A 160 0.93 8.97 14.83
#